data_AF-A0A4Y2SSA0-F1
#
_entry.id   AF-A0A4Y2SSA0-F1
#
_cell.length_a   1.000
_cell.length_b   1.000
_cell.length_c   1.000
_cell.angle_alpha   90.00
_cell.angle_beta   90.00
_cell.angle_gamma   90.00
#
_symmetry.space_group_name_H-M   'P 1'
#
loop_
_entity.id
_entity.type
_entity.pdbx_description
1 polymer ?
#
loop_
_entity_poly.entity_id
_entity_poly.type
_entity_poly.pdbx_seq_one_letter_code
_entity_poly.pdbx_strand_id
1 'polypeptide(L)'
;MRIRCSISCRLWFQERKDDRMVEGLSATAENCPKAIVQLKERFGRDDLLVQIFVRDLLSIVMKNAASCRTKTDLPALHDELEAKIRALESLGLTQENYSDFLTPLVECCLPLEILGEEQKYKRRVSS
;
A
#
# COMPACT_ATOMS: atom_id res chain seq x y z
N MET A 1 -4.48 -0.85 23.47
CA MET A 1 -4.77 -1.25 22.08
C MET A 1 -3.57 -2.02 21.53
N ARG A 2 -3.69 -3.34 21.35
CA ARG A 2 -2.67 -4.15 20.66
C ARG A 2 -3.04 -4.18 19.19
N ILE A 3 -2.32 -3.40 18.37
CA ILE A 3 -2.41 -3.50 16.93
C ILE A 3 -1.96 -4.92 16.56
N ARG A 4 -2.88 -5.73 16.02
CA ARG A 4 -2.55 -7.01 15.40
C ARG A 4 -1.76 -6.71 14.14
N CYS A 5 -0.46 -6.43 14.29
CA CYS A 5 0.47 -6.47 13.17
C CYS A 5 0.38 -7.90 12.63
N SER A 6 0.01 -8.00 11.35
CA SER A 6 -0.02 -9.24 10.59
C SER A 6 1.27 -10.04 10.85
N ILE A 7 1.18 -11.37 10.80
CA ILE A 7 2.30 -12.29 11.04
C ILE A 7 3.55 -11.90 10.22
N SER A 8 3.34 -11.23 9.08
CA SER A 8 4.38 -10.63 8.24
C SER A 8 5.23 -9.53 8.93
N CYS A 9 4.67 -8.69 9.80
CA CYS A 9 5.47 -7.71 10.57
C CYS A 9 6.37 -8.39 11.60
N ARG A 10 5.90 -9.49 12.18
CA ARG A 10 6.59 -10.18 13.28
C ARG A 10 7.85 -10.87 12.76
N LEU A 11 7.79 -11.41 11.54
CA LEU A 11 8.96 -11.92 10.82
C LEU A 11 9.94 -10.78 10.47
N TRP A 12 9.44 -9.63 10.02
CA TRP A 12 10.26 -8.44 9.74
C TRP A 12 11.00 -7.87 10.97
N PHE A 13 10.45 -8.01 12.17
CA PHE A 13 11.07 -7.50 13.39
C PHE A 13 12.07 -8.49 14.04
N GLN A 14 11.91 -9.79 13.77
CA GLN A 14 12.75 -10.84 14.39
C GLN A 14 14.12 -10.98 13.68
N GLU A 15 14.23 -10.65 12.39
CA GLU A 15 15.49 -10.72 11.62
C GLU A 15 16.46 -9.54 11.86
N ARG A 16 16.04 -8.50 12.60
CA ARG A 16 16.82 -7.26 12.79
C ARG A 16 17.83 -7.28 13.95
N LYS A 17 18.15 -8.44 14.51
CA LYS A 17 18.99 -8.54 15.71
C LYS A 17 20.47 -8.90 15.45
N ASP A 18 20.89 -9.00 14.20
CA ASP A 18 22.28 -9.25 13.83
C ASP A 18 22.80 -8.10 12.97
N ASP A 19 23.34 -7.05 13.60
CA ASP A 19 23.92 -5.91 12.88
C ASP A 19 25.41 -5.74 13.14
N ARG A 20 26.19 -6.73 12.69
CA ARG A 20 27.64 -6.57 12.49
C ARG A 20 27.97 -5.60 11.34
N MET A 21 26.98 -5.07 10.63
CA MET A 21 27.17 -4.30 9.40
C MET A 21 27.25 -2.79 9.67
N VAL A 22 26.43 -2.28 10.60
CA VAL A 22 26.50 -0.88 11.06
C VAL A 22 27.56 -0.68 12.16
N GLU A 23 28.10 -1.76 12.75
CA GLU A 23 29.18 -1.71 13.76
C GLU A 23 30.44 -0.94 13.29
N GLY A 24 30.67 -0.82 11.98
CA GLY A 24 31.79 -0.04 11.41
C GLY A 24 31.51 1.45 11.19
N LEU A 25 30.28 1.91 11.35
CA LEU A 25 29.89 3.31 11.12
C LEU A 25 29.78 4.06 12.45
N SER A 26 30.59 5.11 12.61
CA SER A 26 30.40 6.01 13.75
C SER A 26 29.05 6.74 13.63
N ALA A 27 28.35 6.91 14.75
CA ALA A 27 27.05 7.56 14.83
C ALA A 27 27.17 9.08 14.62
N THR A 28 27.45 9.49 13.38
CA THR A 28 27.60 10.87 12.95
C THR A 28 26.57 11.21 11.88
N ALA A 29 26.19 12.48 11.77
CA ALA A 29 25.23 12.95 10.77
C ALA A 29 25.68 12.61 9.33
N GLU A 30 26.99 12.59 9.07
CA GLU A 30 27.59 12.26 7.78
C GLU A 30 27.50 10.77 7.42
N ASN A 31 27.43 9.89 8.44
CA ASN A 31 27.34 8.45 8.24
C ASN A 31 25.90 7.92 8.18
N CYS A 32 24.92 8.68 8.69
CA CYS A 32 23.51 8.30 8.65
C CYS A 32 23.01 7.98 7.21
N PRO A 33 23.27 8.81 6.18
CA PRO A 33 22.85 8.48 4.82
C PRO A 33 23.48 7.17 4.30
N LYS A 34 24.76 6.93 4.63
CA LYS A 34 25.49 5.71 4.22
C LYS A 34 24.91 4.46 4.89
N ALA A 35 24.57 4.55 6.18
CA ALA A 35 23.90 3.48 6.91
C ALA A 35 22.54 3.16 6.30
N ILE A 36 21.75 4.19 5.95
CA ILE A 36 20.44 4.01 5.30
C ILE A 36 20.59 3.28 3.96
N VAL A 37 21.56 3.67 3.12
CA VAL A 37 21.81 3.02 1.84
C VAL A 37 22.20 1.56 2.04
N GLN A 38 23.16 1.25 2.93
CA GLN A 38 23.57 -0.13 3.19
C GLN A 38 22.44 -1.01 3.71
N LEU A 39 21.61 -0.47 4.61
CA LEU A 39 20.43 -1.16 5.10
C LEU A 39 19.40 -1.37 4.00
N LYS A 40 19.19 -0.39 3.11
CA LYS A 40 18.31 -0.54 1.95
C LYS A 40 18.85 -1.53 0.91
N GLU A 41 20.15 -1.58 0.64
CA GLU A 41 20.73 -2.55 -0.30
C GLU A 41 20.59 -3.99 0.23
N ARG A 42 20.74 -4.18 1.54
CA ARG A 42 20.68 -5.50 2.16
C ARG A 42 19.26 -5.98 2.47
N PHE A 43 18.40 -5.06 2.89
CA PHE A 43 17.06 -5.39 3.41
C PHE A 43 15.91 -4.70 2.67
N GLY A 44 16.21 -3.75 1.79
CA GLY A 44 15.23 -3.14 0.89
C GLY A 44 14.69 -4.20 -0.04
N ARG A 45 13.40 -4.46 0.07
CA ARG A 45 12.66 -5.44 -0.71
C ARG A 45 11.42 -4.76 -1.24
N ASP A 46 11.64 -3.78 -2.10
CA ASP A 46 10.58 -2.97 -2.68
C ASP A 46 9.62 -3.86 -3.50
N ASP A 47 10.15 -4.91 -4.14
CA ASP A 47 9.40 -5.99 -4.79
C ASP A 47 8.37 -6.64 -3.85
N LEU A 48 8.79 -6.97 -2.63
CA LEU A 48 7.92 -7.59 -1.64
C LEU A 48 6.89 -6.60 -1.10
N LEU A 49 7.26 -5.32 -0.94
CA LEU A 49 6.35 -4.28 -0.48
C LEU A 49 5.24 -4.02 -1.50
N VAL A 50 5.55 -4.03 -2.80
CA VAL A 50 4.55 -3.97 -3.87
C VAL A 50 3.61 -5.17 -3.83
N GLN A 51 4.14 -6.38 -3.63
CA GLN A 51 3.30 -7.58 -3.48
C GLN A 51 2.38 -7.51 -2.25
N ILE A 52 2.88 -6.99 -1.12
CA ILE A 52 2.07 -6.76 0.09
C ILE A 52 0.96 -5.75 -0.21
N PHE A 53 1.27 -4.64 -0.89
CA PHE A 53 0.29 -3.65 -1.30
C PHE A 53 -0.84 -4.28 -2.13
N VAL A 54 -0.49 -5.04 -3.19
CA VAL A 54 -1.50 -5.65 -4.08
C VAL A 54 -2.38 -6.63 -3.30
N ARG A 55 -1.79 -7.43 -2.40
CA ARG A 55 -2.54 -8.36 -1.56
C ARG A 55 -3.47 -7.65 -0.58
N ASP A 56 -3.02 -6.55 0.04
CA ASP A 56 -3.84 -5.75 0.94
C ASP A 56 -5.01 -5.11 0.19
N LEU A 57 -4.76 -4.57 -1.01
CA LEU A 57 -5.78 -4.00 -1.87
C LEU A 57 -6.82 -5.05 -2.29
N LEU A 58 -6.38 -6.24 -2.70
CA LEU A 58 -7.26 -7.37 -2.99
C LEU A 58 -8.08 -7.79 -1.76
N SER A 59 -7.51 -7.72 -0.56
CA SER A 59 -8.26 -7.99 0.67
C SER A 59 -9.40 -7.01 0.87
N ILE A 60 -9.19 -5.72 0.58
CA ILE A 60 -10.24 -4.68 0.65
C ILE A 60 -11.34 -4.98 -0.39
N VAL A 61 -10.96 -5.27 -1.64
CA VAL A 61 -11.89 -5.65 -2.71
C VAL A 61 -12.76 -6.84 -2.29
N MET A 62 -12.13 -7.90 -1.75
CA MET A 62 -12.85 -9.11 -1.33
C MET A 62 -13.79 -8.87 -0.14
N LYS A 63 -13.38 -8.05 0.83
CA LYS A 63 -14.25 -7.66 1.96
C LYS A 63 -15.48 -6.90 1.46
N ASN A 64 -15.29 -5.97 0.52
CA ASN A 64 -16.37 -5.17 -0.05
C ASN A 64 -17.29 -6.02 -0.94
N ALA A 65 -16.74 -7.00 -1.66
CA ALA A 65 -17.53 -7.96 -2.42
C ALA A 65 -18.38 -8.85 -1.50
N ALA A 66 -17.83 -9.32 -0.38
CA ALA A 66 -18.54 -10.16 0.59
C ALA A 66 -19.69 -9.42 1.31
N SER A 67 -19.63 -8.09 1.42
CA SER A 67 -20.69 -7.25 1.99
C SER A 67 -21.73 -6.79 0.96
N CYS A 68 -21.75 -7.41 -0.23
CA CYS A 68 -22.56 -7.01 -1.39
C CYS A 68 -22.38 -5.53 -1.80
N ARG A 69 -21.26 -4.89 -1.40
CA ARG A 69 -20.96 -3.48 -1.68
C ARG A 69 -22.06 -2.51 -1.21
N THR A 70 -22.78 -2.85 -0.13
CA THR A 70 -23.94 -2.06 0.37
C THR A 70 -23.66 -1.25 1.64
N LYS A 71 -22.58 -1.54 2.37
CA LYS A 71 -22.31 -0.96 3.70
C LYS A 71 -20.83 -0.63 3.91
N THR A 72 -20.18 -0.04 2.92
CA THR A 72 -18.79 0.40 3.06
C THR A 72 -18.76 1.86 3.51
N ASP A 73 -18.07 2.13 4.62
CA ASP A 73 -17.76 3.49 5.07
C ASP A 73 -16.82 4.14 4.04
N LEU A 74 -17.37 5.02 3.20
CA LEU A 74 -16.66 5.56 2.05
C LEU A 74 -15.45 6.44 2.44
N PRO A 75 -15.55 7.34 3.44
CA PRO A 75 -14.38 8.03 4.00
C PRO A 75 -13.28 7.07 4.46
N ALA A 76 -13.62 6.03 5.23
CA ALA A 76 -12.62 5.10 5.73
C ALA A 76 -11.95 4.30 4.59
N LEU A 77 -12.73 3.93 3.56
CA LEU A 77 -12.22 3.28 2.36
C LEU A 77 -11.26 4.20 1.59
N HIS A 78 -11.63 5.46 1.41
CA HIS A 78 -10.79 6.46 0.75
C HIS A 78 -9.45 6.62 1.49
N ASP A 79 -9.49 6.82 2.81
CA ASP A 79 -8.30 7.02 3.63
C ASP A 79 -7.38 5.79 3.59
N GLU A 80 -7.95 4.58 3.61
CA GLU A 80 -7.19 3.33 3.49
C GLU A 80 -6.53 3.20 2.10
N LEU A 81 -7.26 3.49 1.02
CA LEU A 81 -6.71 3.47 -0.34
C LEU A 81 -5.61 4.53 -0.54
N GLU A 82 -5.83 5.76 -0.07
CA GLU A 82 -4.87 6.86 -0.19
C GLU A 82 -3.58 6.57 0.59
N ALA A 83 -3.68 6.02 1.81
CA ALA A 83 -2.52 5.62 2.58
C ALA A 83 -1.69 4.53 1.87
N LYS A 84 -2.37 3.59 1.20
CA LYS A 84 -1.72 2.53 0.43
C LYS A 84 -1.04 3.08 -0.83
N ILE A 85 -1.68 4.00 -1.56
CA ILE A 85 -1.09 4.65 -2.75
C ILE A 85 0.15 5.46 -2.36
N ARG A 86 0.07 6.26 -1.30
CA ARG A 86 1.24 7.01 -0.78
C ARG A 86 2.41 6.10 -0.41
N ALA A 87 2.13 4.90 0.10
CA ALA A 87 3.16 3.91 0.38
C ALA A 87 3.85 3.42 -0.91
N LEU A 88 3.11 3.21 -2.01
CA LEU A 88 3.71 2.87 -3.31
C LEU A 88 4.56 4.00 -3.87
N GLU A 89 4.07 5.24 -3.80
CA GLU A 89 4.81 6.42 -4.27
C GLU A 89 6.14 6.58 -3.52
N SER A 90 6.15 6.27 -2.22
CA SER A 90 7.39 6.29 -1.41
C SER A 90 8.44 5.26 -1.83
N LEU A 91 8.05 4.24 -2.60
CA LEU A 91 8.95 3.25 -3.21
C LEU A 91 9.46 3.68 -4.59
N GLY A 92 9.12 4.89 -5.04
CA GLY A 92 9.51 5.42 -6.35
C GLY A 92 8.64 4.94 -7.51
N LEU A 93 7.49 4.32 -7.22
CA LEU A 93 6.49 4.01 -8.24
C LEU A 93 5.67 5.27 -8.57
N THR A 94 5.47 5.53 -9.85
CA THR A 94 4.65 6.63 -10.35
C THR A 94 3.27 6.13 -10.74
N GLN A 95 2.35 7.07 -10.94
CA GLN A 95 1.00 6.76 -11.43
C GLN A 95 1.01 5.93 -12.72
N GLU A 96 1.95 6.16 -13.62
CA GLU A 96 2.10 5.38 -14.85
C GLU A 96 2.46 3.91 -14.59
N ASN A 97 3.14 3.62 -13.47
CA ASN A 97 3.50 2.24 -13.11
C ASN A 97 2.30 1.42 -12.62
N TYR A 98 1.25 2.07 -12.12
CA TYR A 98 0.16 1.38 -11.43
C TYR A 98 -1.25 1.75 -11.86
N SER A 99 -1.44 2.78 -12.70
CA SER A 99 -2.76 3.25 -13.15
C SER A 99 -3.60 2.13 -13.73
N ASP A 100 -2.99 1.31 -14.59
CA ASP A 100 -3.68 0.32 -15.41
C ASP A 100 -4.36 -0.77 -14.58
N PHE A 101 -3.78 -1.11 -13.42
CA PHE A 101 -4.37 -2.09 -12.51
C PHE A 101 -5.06 -1.47 -11.29
N LEU A 102 -4.68 -0.26 -10.85
CA LEU A 102 -5.35 0.39 -9.71
C LEU A 102 -6.75 0.85 -10.04
N THR A 103 -6.96 1.44 -11.21
CA THR A 103 -8.29 1.91 -11.61
C THR A 103 -9.35 0.81 -11.50
N PRO A 104 -9.20 -0.38 -12.13
CA PRO A 104 -10.20 -1.43 -12.00
C PRO A 104 -10.33 -1.99 -10.58
N LEU A 105 -9.26 -2.00 -9.77
CA LEU A 105 -9.31 -2.46 -8.38
C LEU A 105 -10.06 -1.48 -7.46
N VAL A 106 -9.83 -0.18 -7.62
CA VAL A 106 -10.53 0.87 -6.87
C VAL A 106 -12.01 0.89 -7.24
N GLU A 107 -12.35 0.76 -8.53
CA GLU A 107 -13.73 0.59 -8.97
C GLU A 107 -14.39 -0.64 -8.34
N CYS A 108 -13.65 -1.73 -8.12
CA CYS A 108 -14.18 -2.91 -7.43
C CYS A 108 -14.41 -2.69 -5.92
N CYS A 109 -13.74 -1.72 -5.31
CA CYS A 109 -13.94 -1.37 -3.91
C CYS A 109 -15.21 -0.53 -3.67
N LEU A 110 -15.68 0.19 -4.69
CA LEU A 110 -16.78 1.15 -4.54
C LEU A 110 -18.17 0.47 -4.45
N PRO A 111 -19.08 1.02 -3.63
CA PRO A 111 -20.50 0.67 -3.65
C PRO A 111 -21.12 0.74 -5.04
N LEU A 112 -22.00 -0.22 -5.36
CA LEU A 112 -22.68 -0.27 -6.66
C LEU A 112 -23.51 0.99 -6.95
N GLU A 113 -24.05 1.63 -5.91
CA GLU A 113 -24.82 2.86 -6.00
C GLU A 113 -23.97 4.01 -6.58
N ILE A 114 -22.72 4.12 -6.12
CA ILE A 114 -21.78 5.17 -6.55
C ILE A 114 -21.31 4.91 -7.98
N LEU A 115 -20.96 3.66 -8.29
CA LEU A 115 -20.59 3.25 -9.65
C LEU A 115 -21.74 3.49 -10.64
N GLY A 116 -22.98 3.23 -10.23
CA GLY A 116 -24.17 3.49 -11.03
C GLY A 116 -24.31 4.98 -11.40
N GLU A 117 -24.05 5.88 -10.45
CA GLU A 117 -24.10 7.33 -10.68
C GLU A 117 -22.96 7.81 -11.59
N GLU A 118 -21.73 7.31 -11.42
CA GLU A 118 -20.60 7.62 -12.30
C GLU A 118 -20.85 7.18 -13.74
N GLN A 119 -21.38 5.98 -13.95
CA GLN A 119 -21.69 5.47 -15.29
C GLN A 119 -22.85 6.22 -15.96
N LYS A 120 -23.80 6.76 -15.17
CA LYS A 120 -24.83 7.68 -15.69
C LYS A 120 -24.23 9.04 -16.06
N TYR A 121 -23.32 9.56 -15.23
CA TYR A 121 -22.61 10.81 -15.52
C TYR A 121 -21.77 10.72 -16.79
N LYS A 122 -20.93 9.67 -16.94
CA LYS A 122 -20.13 9.44 -18.15
C LYS A 122 -21.01 9.39 -19.41
N ARG A 123 -22.21 8.77 -19.34
CA ARG A 123 -23.16 8.72 -20.46
C ARG A 123 -23.81 10.06 -20.80
N ARG A 124 -24.07 10.92 -19.81
CA ARG A 124 -24.64 12.26 -20.02
C ARG A 124 -23.64 13.25 -20.62
N VAL A 125 -22.36 13.15 -20.26
CA VAL A 125 -21.31 14.04 -20.77
C VAL A 125 -20.84 13.63 -22.18
N SER A 126 -21.05 12.36 -22.55
CA SER A 126 -20.71 11.84 -23.89
C SER A 126 -21.85 11.98 -24.91
N SER A 127 -22.98 12.59 -24.53
CA SER A 127 -24.15 12.85 -25.36
C SER A 127 -24.34 14.34 -25.58
#